data_AF-A0A8D0PP75-F1
#
_entry.id   AF-A0A8D0PP75-F1
#
_cell.length_a   1.000
_cell.length_b   1.000
_cell.length_c   1.000
_cell.angle_alpha   90.00
_cell.angle_beta   90.00
_cell.angle_gamma   90.00
#
_symmetry.space_group_name_H-M   'P 1'
#
loop_
_entity.id
_entity.type
_entity.pdbx_description
1 polymer ?
#
loop_
_entity_poly.entity_id
_entity_poly.type
_entity_poly.pdbx_seq_one_letter_code
_entity_poly.pdbx_strand_id
1 'polypeptide(L)'
;MSEFWLISAPGDKENLQALERMHTVTSKSNLSYNTKFTIPDFKVGTLDSLVGLSDELGKLDAFAESLIKRMAQSVVEVMEDAKGKVQENLLANGADLTSFVTHFEWDMAKYPVKQPLVSVVDTLAKQLAQIETDLKSRTAAYNTLKTNLENLEKKSMGNLFTRTLSDIVSKDDFVLDSEYLITLLVIVPKPSYSQWQKTYESLSDMVVPRSTKLIAEDNEGGLFTVTLFRKVIDDFKTKAKENKFTVREFYYDENEVKREREEMTRLLSDKKQQYGPLLRWLKVNFSEAFIAWIHIKGLRVFVESVLRCVEEMPPISHFLLSRVAFEVLNFRTPESRLPPSKPQGPLWSGPPLLPQQ
;
A
#
# COMPACT_ATOMS: atom_id res chain seq x y z
N MET A 1 -0.97 17.91 -4.23
CA MET A 1 -1.74 17.46 -3.05
C MET A 1 -2.85 18.48 -2.88
N SER A 2 -4.12 18.08 -2.80
CA SER A 2 -5.22 19.05 -2.61
C SER A 2 -5.36 19.30 -1.12
N GLU A 3 -5.26 20.57 -0.70
CA GLU A 3 -5.38 20.98 0.70
C GLU A 3 -6.74 21.62 0.92
N PHE A 4 -7.43 21.21 1.97
CA PHE A 4 -8.76 21.72 2.32
C PHE A 4 -8.71 22.36 3.70
N TRP A 5 -9.30 23.54 3.82
CA TRP A 5 -9.46 24.25 5.08
C TRP A 5 -10.95 24.29 5.41
N LEU A 6 -11.34 23.76 6.56
CA LEU A 6 -12.71 23.85 7.06
C LEU A 6 -12.78 24.99 8.08
N ILE A 7 -13.55 26.03 7.78
CA ILE A 7 -13.65 27.24 8.59
C ILE A 7 -15.09 27.46 9.01
N SER A 8 -15.30 27.86 10.27
CA SER A 8 -16.59 28.27 10.83
C SER A 8 -16.53 29.72 11.33
N ALA A 9 -17.60 30.48 11.08
CA ALA A 9 -17.78 31.82 11.64
C ALA A 9 -19.14 31.96 12.35
N PRO A 10 -19.26 32.83 13.37
CA PRO A 10 -20.54 33.14 13.99
C PRO A 10 -21.55 33.68 12.97
N GLY A 11 -22.84 33.39 13.16
CA GLY A 11 -23.88 33.70 12.18
C GLY A 11 -24.67 34.98 12.40
N ASP A 12 -24.08 35.94 13.11
CA ASP A 12 -24.57 37.30 13.14
C ASP A 12 -24.41 37.96 11.77
N LYS A 13 -25.17 39.04 11.55
CA LYS A 13 -25.30 39.69 10.24
C LYS A 13 -23.97 40.22 9.72
N GLU A 14 -23.07 40.65 10.60
CA GLU A 14 -21.76 41.20 10.23
C GLU A 14 -20.81 40.11 9.77
N ASN A 15 -20.74 38.99 10.51
CA ASN A 15 -19.89 37.85 10.12
C ASN A 15 -20.37 37.12 8.85
N LEU A 16 -21.68 37.02 8.62
CA LEU A 16 -22.20 36.50 7.35
C LEU A 16 -21.80 37.38 6.16
N GLN A 17 -21.86 38.72 6.32
CA GLN A 17 -21.35 39.64 5.30
C GLN A 17 -19.83 39.54 5.13
N ALA A 18 -19.08 39.31 6.21
CA ALA A 18 -17.63 39.10 6.15
C ALA A 18 -17.29 37.83 5.37
N LEU A 19 -18.05 36.75 5.56
CA LEU A 19 -17.89 35.50 4.81
C LEU A 19 -18.21 35.70 3.33
N GLU A 20 -19.32 36.37 2.98
CA GLU A 20 -19.65 36.70 1.59
C GLU A 20 -18.58 37.58 0.94
N ARG A 21 -18.02 38.54 1.69
CA ARG A 21 -16.88 39.36 1.22
C ARG A 21 -15.64 38.52 1.02
N MET A 22 -15.30 37.62 1.95
CA MET A 22 -14.17 36.69 1.84
C MET A 22 -14.34 35.81 0.61
N HIS A 23 -15.51 35.20 0.42
CA HIS A 23 -15.87 34.42 -0.76
C HIS A 23 -15.67 35.23 -2.04
N THR A 24 -16.15 36.48 -2.06
CA THR A 24 -16.01 37.38 -3.21
C THR A 24 -14.55 37.70 -3.53
N VAL A 25 -13.74 38.04 -2.53
CA VAL A 25 -12.33 38.41 -2.71
C VAL A 25 -11.50 37.21 -3.15
N THR A 26 -11.63 36.09 -2.43
CA THR A 26 -10.87 34.87 -2.71
C THR A 26 -11.23 34.26 -4.06
N SER A 27 -12.50 34.26 -4.44
CA SER A 27 -12.96 33.79 -5.76
C SER A 27 -12.49 34.71 -6.89
N LYS A 28 -12.61 36.04 -6.75
CA LYS A 28 -12.16 37.01 -7.76
C LYS A 28 -10.65 36.93 -8.02
N SER A 29 -9.87 36.70 -6.97
CA SER A 29 -8.41 36.55 -7.06
C SER A 29 -7.97 35.12 -7.39
N ASN A 30 -8.92 34.19 -7.62
CA ASN A 30 -8.65 32.76 -7.89
C ASN A 30 -7.74 32.09 -6.85
N LEU A 31 -7.87 32.51 -5.58
CA LEU A 31 -7.04 32.04 -4.47
C LEU A 31 -7.57 30.73 -3.88
N SER A 32 -8.89 30.58 -3.80
CA SER A 32 -9.55 29.38 -3.28
C SER A 32 -10.87 29.12 -3.99
N TYR A 33 -11.28 27.85 -4.00
CA TYR A 33 -12.66 27.46 -4.29
C TYR A 33 -13.40 27.24 -2.98
N ASN A 34 -14.52 27.93 -2.79
CA ASN A 34 -15.26 27.96 -1.54
C ASN A 34 -16.58 27.25 -1.72
N THR A 35 -16.91 26.35 -0.80
CA THR A 35 -18.18 25.60 -0.81
C THR A 35 -18.78 25.57 0.58
N LYS A 36 -20.11 25.67 0.65
CA LYS A 36 -20.83 25.59 1.92
C LYS A 36 -20.79 24.15 2.43
N PHE A 37 -20.38 23.98 3.68
CA PHE A 37 -20.38 22.70 4.37
C PHE A 37 -21.56 22.64 5.35
N THR A 38 -22.59 21.87 5.03
CA THR A 38 -23.83 21.91 5.83
C THR A 38 -23.74 20.94 7.00
N ILE A 39 -23.67 21.49 8.21
CA ILE A 39 -23.73 20.71 9.47
C ILE A 39 -25.11 20.88 10.09
N PRO A 40 -25.79 19.78 10.46
CA PRO A 40 -27.06 19.87 11.15
C PRO A 40 -26.95 20.38 12.58
N ASP A 41 -28.07 20.84 13.13
CA ASP A 41 -28.16 21.19 14.53
C ASP A 41 -28.22 19.93 15.41
N PHE A 42 -27.23 19.77 16.29
CA PHE A 42 -27.24 18.71 17.31
C PHE A 42 -27.80 19.22 18.62
N LYS A 43 -28.46 18.32 19.35
CA LYS A 43 -28.81 18.59 20.74
C LYS A 43 -27.54 18.62 21.60
N VAL A 44 -27.12 19.82 22.00
CA VAL A 44 -25.97 20.04 22.87
C VAL A 44 -26.30 19.67 24.31
N GLY A 45 -25.34 19.01 24.99
CA GLY A 45 -25.44 18.63 26.40
C GLY A 45 -25.00 19.75 27.34
N THR A 46 -24.36 19.40 28.45
CA THR A 46 -23.73 20.37 29.36
C THR A 46 -22.40 20.86 28.79
N LEU A 47 -21.93 22.03 29.24
CA LEU A 47 -20.61 22.55 28.85
C LEU A 47 -19.48 21.55 29.16
N ASP A 48 -19.52 20.93 30.34
CA ASP A 48 -18.59 19.88 30.77
C ASP A 48 -18.55 18.71 29.77
N SER A 49 -19.72 18.24 29.31
CA SER A 49 -19.80 17.18 28.30
C SER A 49 -19.22 17.61 26.94
N LEU A 50 -19.36 18.88 26.56
CA LEU A 50 -18.81 19.41 25.30
C LEU A 50 -17.28 19.52 25.36
N VAL A 51 -16.72 19.93 26.50
CA VAL A 51 -15.26 19.95 26.70
C VAL A 51 -14.68 18.54 26.59
N GLY A 52 -15.29 17.56 27.27
CA GLY A 52 -14.89 16.15 27.15
C GLY A 52 -14.99 15.62 25.72
N LEU A 53 -16.08 15.94 25.01
CA LEU A 53 -16.26 15.56 23.61
C LEU A 53 -15.26 16.22 22.67
N SER A 54 -14.82 17.46 22.94
CA SER A 54 -13.80 18.14 22.14
C SER A 54 -12.47 17.37 22.16
N ASP A 55 -12.04 16.93 23.35
CA ASP A 55 -10.82 16.13 23.49
C ASP A 55 -10.94 14.75 22.84
N GLU A 56 -12.10 14.10 23.00
CA GLU A 56 -12.38 12.80 22.39
C GLU A 56 -12.42 12.87 20.86
N LEU A 57 -13.11 13.86 20.30
CA LEU A 57 -13.16 14.11 18.85
C LEU A 57 -11.77 14.41 18.28
N GLY A 58 -10.91 15.11 19.02
CA GLY A 58 -9.51 15.33 18.63
C GLY A 58 -8.71 14.03 18.52
N LYS A 59 -8.85 13.12 19.48
CA LYS A 59 -8.22 11.78 19.44
C LYS A 59 -8.81 10.94 18.30
N LEU A 60 -10.12 11.00 18.12
CA LEU A 60 -10.83 10.23 17.10
C LEU A 60 -10.46 10.68 15.68
N ASP A 61 -10.31 11.98 15.45
CA ASP A 61 -9.85 12.57 14.19
C ASP A 61 -8.45 12.07 13.82
N ALA A 62 -7.50 12.10 14.76
CA ALA A 62 -6.15 11.59 14.54
C ALA A 62 -6.14 10.07 14.28
N PHE A 63 -6.97 9.31 15.02
CA PHE A 63 -7.13 7.88 14.79
C PHE A 63 -7.67 7.59 13.39
N ALA A 64 -8.75 8.25 12.97
CA ALA A 64 -9.37 8.11 11.67
C ALA A 64 -8.39 8.42 10.52
N GLU A 65 -7.63 9.51 10.64
CA GLU A 65 -6.59 9.87 9.67
C GLU A 65 -5.54 8.76 9.52
N SER A 66 -5.04 8.24 10.65
CA SER A 66 -4.04 7.17 10.66
C SER A 66 -4.58 5.88 10.04
N LEU A 67 -5.86 5.57 10.25
CA LEU A 67 -6.54 4.41 9.69
C LEU A 67 -6.66 4.56 8.17
N ILE A 68 -7.15 5.70 7.68
CA ILE A 68 -7.30 5.98 6.25
C ILE A 68 -5.95 5.89 5.52
N LYS A 69 -4.88 6.45 6.11
CA LYS A 69 -3.52 6.33 5.56
C LYS A 69 -3.06 4.88 5.45
N ARG A 70 -3.28 4.07 6.49
CA ARG A 70 -2.96 2.63 6.48
C ARG A 70 -3.80 1.84 5.47
N MET A 71 -5.08 2.19 5.32
CA MET A 71 -5.96 1.56 4.32
C MET A 71 -5.51 1.89 2.89
N ALA A 72 -5.19 3.15 2.61
CA ALA A 72 -4.65 3.55 1.31
C ALA A 72 -3.34 2.82 1.00
N GLN A 73 -2.44 2.71 1.98
CA GLN A 73 -1.19 1.95 1.85
C GLN A 73 -1.46 0.46 1.59
N SER A 74 -2.44 -0.14 2.28
CA SER A 74 -2.82 -1.54 2.06
C SER A 74 -3.36 -1.77 0.65
N VAL A 75 -4.09 -0.81 0.07
CA VAL A 75 -4.54 -0.88 -1.34
C VAL A 75 -3.34 -0.87 -2.29
N VAL A 76 -2.34 -0.01 -2.04
CA VAL A 76 -1.10 0.03 -2.84
C VAL A 76 -0.37 -1.32 -2.78
N GLU A 77 -0.26 -1.90 -1.60
CA GLU A 77 0.42 -3.18 -1.37
C GLU A 77 -0.30 -4.36 -2.02
N VAL A 78 -1.63 -4.36 -2.02
CA VAL A 78 -2.41 -5.40 -2.70
C VAL A 78 -2.32 -5.23 -4.22
N MET A 79 -2.30 -4.00 -4.72
CA MET A 79 -2.29 -3.68 -6.16
C MET A 79 -0.87 -3.66 -6.80
N GLU A 80 -0.01 -4.62 -6.46
CA GLU A 80 1.41 -4.68 -6.87
C GLU A 80 1.65 -4.38 -8.37
N ASP A 81 0.76 -4.88 -9.24
CA ASP A 81 0.87 -4.80 -10.71
C ASP A 81 0.17 -3.56 -11.33
N ALA A 82 -0.53 -2.76 -10.54
CA ALA A 82 -1.39 -1.65 -11.02
C ALA A 82 -1.14 -0.34 -10.25
N LYS A 83 0.12 -0.04 -9.94
CA LYS A 83 0.55 1.12 -9.14
C LYS A 83 0.04 2.48 -9.65
N GLY A 84 -0.33 2.59 -10.93
CA GLY A 84 -0.91 3.81 -11.52
C GLY A 84 -2.42 3.99 -11.34
N LYS A 85 -3.17 2.96 -10.90
CA LYS A 85 -4.64 3.00 -10.79
C LYS A 85 -5.15 3.16 -9.36
N VAL A 86 -4.26 3.29 -8.37
CA VAL A 86 -4.64 3.33 -6.94
C VAL A 86 -5.70 4.41 -6.66
N GLN A 87 -5.56 5.59 -7.26
CA GLN A 87 -6.50 6.70 -7.08
C GLN A 87 -7.93 6.37 -7.57
N GLU A 88 -8.08 5.52 -8.59
CA GLU A 88 -9.39 5.05 -9.08
C GLU A 88 -10.09 4.10 -8.09
N ASN A 89 -9.36 3.60 -7.10
CA ASN A 89 -9.86 2.64 -6.12
C ASN A 89 -10.15 3.30 -4.75
N LEU A 90 -9.66 4.53 -4.53
CA LEU A 90 -9.84 5.29 -3.31
C LEU A 90 -10.94 6.35 -3.49
N LEU A 91 -12.18 5.88 -3.50
CA LEU A 91 -13.37 6.70 -3.73
C LEU A 91 -14.23 6.77 -2.46
N ALA A 92 -14.99 7.86 -2.31
CA ALA A 92 -16.00 8.02 -1.27
C ALA A 92 -17.39 8.01 -1.93
N ASN A 93 -18.21 7.00 -1.64
CA ASN A 93 -19.50 6.75 -2.28
C ASN A 93 -19.45 6.74 -3.82
N GLY A 94 -18.33 6.28 -4.39
CA GLY A 94 -18.10 6.23 -5.84
C GLY A 94 -17.71 7.57 -6.48
N ALA A 95 -17.66 8.66 -5.70
CA ALA A 95 -17.08 9.94 -6.13
C ALA A 95 -15.61 10.04 -5.70
N ASP A 96 -14.85 10.88 -6.40
CA ASP A 96 -13.51 11.23 -5.94
C ASP A 96 -13.59 12.03 -4.62
N LEU A 97 -12.51 11.97 -3.84
CA LEU A 97 -12.50 12.56 -2.49
C LEU A 97 -12.68 14.08 -2.50
N THR A 98 -12.22 14.77 -3.55
CA THR A 98 -12.37 16.23 -3.66
C THR A 98 -13.83 16.59 -3.92
N SER A 99 -14.47 15.91 -4.86
CA SER A 99 -15.90 16.09 -5.15
C SER A 99 -16.76 15.75 -3.93
N PHE A 100 -16.44 14.67 -3.21
CA PHE A 100 -17.17 14.30 -2.00
C PHE A 100 -17.09 15.39 -0.91
N VAL A 101 -15.90 15.91 -0.63
CA VAL A 101 -15.71 16.94 0.42
C VAL A 101 -16.40 18.26 0.05
N THR A 102 -16.36 18.64 -1.24
CA THR A 102 -16.97 19.89 -1.73
C THR A 102 -18.50 19.84 -1.85
N HIS A 103 -19.08 18.65 -1.93
CA HIS A 103 -20.53 18.42 -1.97
C HIS A 103 -21.00 17.58 -0.77
N PHE A 104 -20.33 17.76 0.37
CA PHE A 104 -20.64 17.01 1.57
C PHE A 104 -22.07 17.27 2.04
N GLU A 105 -22.79 16.18 2.29
CA GLU A 105 -24.07 16.17 2.98
C GLU A 105 -24.00 15.23 4.18
N TRP A 106 -24.64 15.64 5.27
CA TRP A 106 -24.68 14.83 6.48
C TRP A 106 -25.50 13.57 6.28
N ASP A 107 -24.91 12.40 6.59
CA ASP A 107 -25.59 11.11 6.52
C ASP A 107 -26.49 10.92 7.74
N MET A 108 -27.72 11.41 7.61
CA MET A 108 -28.77 11.31 8.64
C MET A 108 -29.20 9.87 8.95
N ALA A 109 -28.98 8.94 8.01
CA ALA A 109 -29.38 7.55 8.18
C ALA A 109 -28.38 6.82 9.07
N LYS A 110 -27.08 7.06 8.89
CA LYS A 110 -26.01 6.48 9.71
C LYS A 110 -25.75 7.23 11.01
N TYR A 111 -25.89 8.56 10.99
CA TYR A 111 -25.58 9.44 12.12
C TYR A 111 -26.78 10.35 12.46
N PRO A 112 -27.84 9.82 13.09
CA PRO A 112 -29.07 10.57 13.28
C PRO A 112 -28.92 11.72 14.28
N VAL A 113 -29.25 12.93 13.84
CA VAL A 113 -29.15 14.17 14.65
C VAL A 113 -30.10 14.22 15.85
N LYS A 114 -31.10 13.33 15.87
CA LYS A 114 -32.04 13.18 17.00
C LYS A 114 -31.41 12.46 18.19
N GLN A 115 -30.33 11.72 17.98
CA GLN A 115 -29.62 11.05 19.06
C GLN A 115 -28.72 12.04 19.82
N PRO A 116 -28.40 11.77 21.10
CA PRO A 116 -27.41 12.56 21.83
C PRO A 116 -26.08 12.56 21.07
N LEU A 117 -25.40 13.72 21.05
CA LEU A 117 -24.13 13.89 20.33
C LEU A 117 -23.09 12.82 20.72
N VAL A 118 -22.98 12.50 22.01
CA VAL A 118 -22.09 11.43 22.53
C VAL A 118 -22.38 10.09 21.85
N SER A 119 -23.65 9.72 21.67
CA SER A 119 -24.03 8.46 21.01
C SER A 119 -23.62 8.41 19.55
N VAL A 120 -23.66 9.56 18.85
CA VAL A 120 -23.20 9.66 17.46
C VAL A 120 -21.69 9.48 17.39
N VAL A 121 -20.94 10.13 18.28
CA VAL A 121 -19.47 9.99 18.40
C VAL A 121 -19.08 8.55 18.73
N ASP A 122 -19.76 7.91 19.69
CA ASP A 122 -19.55 6.51 20.04
C ASP A 122 -19.77 5.56 18.85
N THR A 123 -20.78 5.85 18.03
CA THR A 123 -21.09 5.05 16.83
C THR A 123 -19.97 5.17 15.80
N LEU A 124 -19.50 6.39 15.53
CA LEU A 124 -18.33 6.64 14.67
C LEU A 124 -17.08 5.92 15.19
N ALA A 125 -16.81 6.00 16.50
CA ALA A 125 -15.66 5.36 17.11
C ALA A 125 -15.70 3.83 16.99
N LYS A 126 -16.85 3.21 17.29
CA LYS A 126 -17.03 1.75 17.14
C LYS A 126 -16.88 1.30 15.69
N GLN A 127 -17.44 2.06 14.74
CA GLN A 127 -17.30 1.75 13.32
C GLN A 127 -15.83 1.77 12.88
N LEU A 128 -15.09 2.81 13.21
CA LEU A 128 -13.67 2.92 12.83
C LEU A 128 -12.80 1.86 13.52
N ALA A 129 -13.07 1.55 14.79
CA ALA A 129 -12.36 0.51 15.52
C ALA A 129 -12.59 -0.89 14.93
N GLN A 130 -13.82 -1.18 14.50
CA GLN A 130 -14.15 -2.42 13.81
C GLN A 130 -13.41 -2.52 12.46
N ILE A 131 -13.43 -1.45 11.66
CA ILE A 131 -12.70 -1.39 10.39
C ILE A 131 -11.20 -1.63 10.61
N GLU A 132 -10.60 -1.02 11.64
CA GLU A 132 -9.18 -1.23 11.96
C GLU A 132 -8.88 -2.70 12.31
N THR A 133 -9.73 -3.33 13.12
CA THR A 133 -9.56 -4.73 13.55
C THR A 133 -9.64 -5.67 12.36
N ASP A 134 -10.63 -5.47 11.49
CA ASP A 134 -10.81 -6.26 10.27
C ASP A 134 -9.68 -6.03 9.25
N LEU A 135 -9.18 -4.79 9.14
CA LEU A 135 -8.04 -4.48 8.29
C LEU A 135 -6.79 -5.25 8.76
N LYS A 136 -6.49 -5.21 10.06
CA LYS A 136 -5.32 -5.92 10.63
C LYS A 136 -5.38 -7.42 10.34
N SER A 137 -6.53 -8.05 10.59
CA SER A 137 -6.69 -9.50 10.39
C SER A 137 -6.58 -9.91 8.91
N ARG A 138 -7.26 -9.19 8.01
CA ARG A 138 -7.27 -9.48 6.57
C ARG A 138 -5.91 -9.25 5.92
N THR A 139 -5.25 -8.13 6.25
CA THR A 139 -3.92 -7.82 5.73
C THR A 139 -2.88 -8.81 6.27
N ALA A 140 -2.96 -9.24 7.53
CA ALA A 140 -2.06 -10.27 8.08
C ALA A 140 -2.20 -11.62 7.34
N ALA A 141 -3.43 -12.05 7.04
CA ALA A 141 -3.68 -13.29 6.29
C ALA A 141 -3.10 -13.21 4.87
N TYR A 142 -3.32 -12.10 4.16
CA TYR A 142 -2.78 -11.90 2.81
C TYR A 142 -1.25 -11.81 2.80
N ASN A 143 -0.66 -11.10 3.77
CA ASN A 143 0.80 -10.99 3.89
C ASN A 143 1.45 -12.32 4.22
N THR A 144 0.80 -13.17 5.02
CA THR A 144 1.28 -14.54 5.29
C THR A 144 1.36 -15.35 4.00
N LEU A 145 0.34 -15.31 3.15
CA LEU A 145 0.35 -15.99 1.84
C LEU A 145 1.48 -15.46 0.95
N LYS A 146 1.65 -14.14 0.91
CA LYS A 146 2.71 -13.49 0.13
C LYS A 146 4.10 -13.91 0.62
N THR A 147 4.36 -13.86 1.92
CA THR A 147 5.64 -14.30 2.50
C THR A 147 5.92 -15.78 2.25
N ASN A 148 4.91 -16.64 2.34
CA ASN A 148 5.07 -18.07 2.04
C ASN A 148 5.43 -18.30 0.57
N LEU A 149 4.79 -17.59 -0.36
CA LEU A 149 5.12 -17.62 -1.78
C LEU A 149 6.54 -17.13 -2.05
N GLU A 150 6.91 -15.96 -1.53
CA GLU A 150 8.26 -15.39 -1.69
C GLU A 150 9.34 -16.35 -1.16
N ASN A 151 9.07 -17.06 -0.07
CA ASN A 151 10.00 -18.05 0.49
C ASN A 151 10.17 -19.27 -0.43
N LEU A 152 9.09 -19.75 -1.06
CA LEU A 152 9.17 -20.84 -2.04
C LEU A 152 9.85 -20.38 -3.34
N GLU A 153 9.54 -19.18 -3.82
CA GLU A 153 10.18 -18.60 -5.01
C GLU A 153 11.69 -18.43 -4.80
N LYS A 154 12.12 -17.91 -3.63
CA LYS A 154 13.54 -17.80 -3.29
C LYS A 154 14.27 -19.13 -3.31
N LYS A 155 13.62 -20.23 -2.88
CA LYS A 155 14.20 -21.58 -2.98
C LYS A 155 14.41 -22.00 -4.44
N SER A 156 13.61 -21.50 -5.38
CA SER A 156 13.72 -21.82 -6.81
C SER A 156 14.64 -20.90 -7.62
N MET A 157 14.94 -19.69 -7.14
CA MET A 157 15.65 -18.64 -7.91
C MET A 157 17.19 -18.64 -7.78
N GLY A 158 17.78 -19.47 -6.91
CA GLY A 158 19.24 -19.55 -6.75
C GLY A 158 19.97 -20.09 -8.00
N ASN A 159 21.31 -20.06 -7.99
CA ASN A 159 22.12 -20.81 -8.95
C ASN A 159 21.98 -22.33 -8.71
N LEU A 160 22.44 -23.16 -9.64
CA LEU A 160 22.34 -24.64 -9.54
C LEU A 160 22.95 -25.20 -8.24
N PHE A 161 23.90 -24.48 -7.63
CA PHE A 161 24.51 -24.83 -6.35
C PHE A 161 23.59 -24.68 -5.14
N THR A 162 22.61 -23.79 -5.18
CA THR A 162 21.80 -23.43 -4.01
C THR A 162 20.29 -23.62 -4.21
N ARG A 163 19.77 -23.50 -5.44
CA ARG A 163 18.33 -23.66 -5.72
C ARG A 163 17.81 -25.08 -5.45
N THR A 164 16.52 -25.22 -5.23
CA THR A 164 15.89 -26.55 -5.31
C THR A 164 16.04 -27.12 -6.72
N LEU A 165 16.22 -28.44 -6.80
CA LEU A 165 16.33 -29.16 -8.06
C LEU A 165 15.01 -29.83 -8.45
N SER A 166 14.03 -29.85 -7.54
CA SER A 166 12.70 -30.48 -7.72
C SER A 166 11.94 -29.94 -8.93
N ASP A 167 12.18 -28.69 -9.33
CA ASP A 167 11.54 -28.05 -10.49
C ASP A 167 12.33 -28.20 -11.80
N ILE A 168 13.53 -28.77 -11.74
CA ILE A 168 14.44 -28.95 -12.89
C ILE A 168 14.48 -30.41 -13.33
N VAL A 169 14.50 -31.33 -12.38
CA VAL A 169 14.73 -32.76 -12.64
C VAL A 169 13.43 -33.51 -12.88
N SER A 170 13.50 -34.55 -13.71
CA SER A 170 12.37 -35.42 -14.04
C SER A 170 12.61 -36.85 -13.57
N LYS A 171 11.55 -37.66 -13.50
CA LYS A 171 11.62 -39.08 -13.14
C LYS A 171 12.60 -39.86 -14.02
N ASP A 172 12.61 -39.55 -15.31
CA ASP A 172 13.42 -40.22 -16.32
C ASP A 172 14.92 -39.96 -16.16
N ASP A 173 15.30 -38.98 -15.33
CA ASP A 173 16.70 -38.64 -15.08
C ASP A 173 17.34 -39.56 -14.02
N PHE A 174 16.56 -40.40 -13.32
CA PHE A 174 17.05 -41.23 -12.21
C PHE A 174 16.74 -42.72 -12.41
N VAL A 175 17.69 -43.55 -11.98
CA VAL A 175 17.43 -44.98 -11.73
C VAL A 175 16.78 -45.13 -10.36
N LEU A 176 15.48 -45.40 -10.34
CA LEU A 176 14.69 -45.62 -9.13
C LEU A 176 14.67 -47.10 -8.71
N ASP A 177 14.35 -47.34 -7.44
CA ASP A 177 14.13 -48.69 -6.86
C ASP A 177 15.26 -49.71 -7.07
N SER A 178 16.49 -49.24 -7.31
CA SER A 178 17.67 -50.11 -7.42
C SER A 178 18.38 -50.27 -6.08
N GLU A 179 18.58 -51.52 -5.68
CA GLU A 179 19.38 -51.89 -4.51
C GLU A 179 20.87 -51.52 -4.69
N TYR A 180 21.38 -51.55 -5.94
CA TYR A 180 22.80 -51.43 -6.23
C TYR A 180 23.19 -50.14 -6.92
N LEU A 181 22.31 -49.57 -7.75
CA LEU A 181 22.58 -48.37 -8.53
C LEU A 181 21.96 -47.13 -7.87
N ILE A 182 22.60 -46.00 -8.11
CA ILE A 182 22.10 -44.68 -7.76
C ILE A 182 22.50 -43.70 -8.86
N THR A 183 21.63 -42.72 -9.13
CA THR A 183 21.96 -41.58 -9.98
C THR A 183 22.28 -40.36 -9.11
N LEU A 184 23.45 -39.78 -9.32
CA LEU A 184 23.88 -38.54 -8.66
C LEU A 184 23.77 -37.36 -9.63
N LEU A 185 23.60 -36.16 -9.07
CA LEU A 185 23.64 -34.91 -9.81
C LEU A 185 24.99 -34.23 -9.56
N VAL A 186 25.62 -33.75 -10.62
CA VAL A 186 26.96 -33.14 -10.58
C VAL A 186 26.94 -31.81 -11.31
N ILE A 187 27.35 -30.76 -10.61
CA ILE A 187 27.54 -29.44 -11.19
C ILE A 187 28.96 -29.37 -11.73
N VAL A 188 29.05 -29.11 -13.03
CA VAL A 188 30.31 -29.01 -13.78
C VAL A 188 30.45 -27.58 -14.29
N PRO A 189 31.59 -26.89 -14.08
CA PRO A 189 31.82 -25.58 -14.67
C PRO A 189 31.85 -25.65 -16.20
N LYS A 190 31.31 -24.63 -16.89
CA LYS A 190 31.27 -24.61 -18.38
C LYS A 190 32.62 -24.90 -19.06
N PRO A 191 33.75 -24.36 -18.60
CA PRO A 191 35.05 -24.65 -19.21
C PRO A 191 35.47 -26.12 -19.13
N SER A 192 34.87 -26.90 -18.22
CA SER A 192 35.26 -28.27 -17.91
C SER A 192 34.28 -29.31 -18.46
N TYR A 193 33.29 -28.94 -19.28
CA TYR A 193 32.36 -29.90 -19.89
C TYR A 193 33.06 -30.98 -20.72
N SER A 194 34.01 -30.57 -21.56
CA SER A 194 34.80 -31.51 -22.38
C SER A 194 35.67 -32.43 -21.54
N GLN A 195 36.13 -31.96 -20.37
CA GLN A 195 36.86 -32.79 -19.41
C GLN A 195 35.91 -33.80 -18.77
N TRP A 196 34.77 -33.33 -18.23
CA TRP A 196 33.73 -34.17 -17.63
C TRP A 196 33.35 -35.33 -18.54
N GLN A 197 32.96 -35.06 -19.80
CA GLN A 197 32.55 -36.10 -20.74
C GLN A 197 33.62 -37.16 -21.00
N LYS A 198 34.92 -36.80 -20.92
CA LYS A 198 36.04 -37.72 -21.14
C LYS A 198 36.44 -38.50 -19.89
N THR A 199 36.24 -37.94 -18.70
CA THR A 199 36.84 -38.47 -17.47
C THR A 199 35.83 -39.04 -16.49
N TYR A 200 34.54 -38.70 -16.56
CA TYR A 200 33.57 -39.08 -15.53
C TYR A 200 33.45 -40.61 -15.34
N GLU A 201 33.57 -41.38 -16.43
CA GLU A 201 33.51 -42.85 -16.42
C GLU A 201 34.70 -43.50 -15.69
N SER A 202 35.84 -42.81 -15.66
CA SER A 202 37.09 -43.30 -15.03
C SER A 202 37.38 -42.65 -13.69
N LEU A 203 36.48 -41.80 -13.17
CA LEU A 203 36.61 -41.28 -11.81
C LEU A 203 36.54 -42.43 -10.80
N SER A 204 35.68 -43.44 -10.99
CA SER A 204 35.62 -44.61 -10.11
C SER A 204 35.27 -45.88 -10.89
N ASP A 205 35.73 -47.05 -10.43
CA ASP A 205 35.63 -48.31 -11.18
C ASP A 205 34.19 -48.74 -11.50
N MET A 206 33.22 -48.34 -10.68
CA MET A 206 31.83 -48.79 -10.80
C MET A 206 30.88 -47.65 -11.22
N VAL A 207 31.33 -46.83 -12.16
CA VAL A 207 30.50 -45.84 -12.86
C VAL A 207 29.89 -46.49 -14.11
N VAL A 208 28.60 -46.26 -14.34
CA VAL A 208 27.91 -46.79 -15.54
C VAL A 208 28.30 -45.94 -16.75
N PRO A 209 28.90 -46.52 -17.80
CA PRO A 209 29.28 -45.77 -19.00
C PRO A 209 28.06 -45.22 -19.74
N ARG A 210 28.25 -44.10 -20.43
CA ARG A 210 27.22 -43.34 -21.17
C ARG A 210 25.99 -42.96 -20.33
N SER A 211 26.13 -42.85 -19.01
CA SER A 211 25.03 -42.52 -18.09
C SER A 211 24.86 -41.02 -17.83
N THR A 212 25.74 -40.17 -18.36
CA THR A 212 25.66 -38.73 -18.14
C THR A 212 24.75 -38.01 -19.14
N LYS A 213 23.90 -37.12 -18.62
CA LYS A 213 22.99 -36.25 -19.38
C LYS A 213 23.02 -34.85 -18.76
N LEU A 214 23.08 -33.81 -19.59
CA LEU A 214 22.90 -32.42 -19.15
C LEU A 214 21.41 -32.17 -18.90
N ILE A 215 21.05 -31.79 -17.67
CA ILE A 215 19.67 -31.52 -17.26
C ILE A 215 19.33 -30.04 -17.37
N ALA A 216 20.21 -29.19 -16.87
CA ALA A 216 20.05 -27.74 -16.91
C ALA A 216 21.41 -27.04 -16.90
N GLU A 217 21.43 -25.81 -17.36
CA GLU A 217 22.61 -24.95 -17.40
C GLU A 217 22.25 -23.55 -16.90
N ASP A 218 23.13 -22.96 -16.10
CA ASP A 218 23.06 -21.55 -15.69
C ASP A 218 24.33 -20.79 -16.14
N ASN A 219 24.63 -19.63 -15.54
CA ASN A 219 25.82 -18.87 -15.89
C ASN A 219 27.13 -19.47 -15.35
N GLU A 220 27.08 -20.27 -14.28
CA GLU A 220 28.24 -20.82 -13.59
C GLU A 220 28.62 -22.21 -14.11
N GLY A 221 27.63 -23.02 -14.50
CA GLY A 221 27.87 -24.38 -14.97
C GLY A 221 26.62 -25.13 -15.40
N GLY A 222 26.81 -26.43 -15.60
CA GLY A 222 25.78 -27.37 -16.02
C GLY A 222 25.54 -28.44 -14.96
N LEU A 223 24.28 -28.79 -14.76
CA LEU A 223 23.85 -29.90 -13.93
C LEU A 223 23.78 -31.17 -14.77
N PHE A 224 24.68 -32.11 -14.50
CA PHE A 224 24.75 -33.39 -15.18
C PHE A 224 24.27 -34.53 -14.28
N THR A 225 23.69 -35.57 -14.86
CA THR A 225 23.48 -36.85 -14.17
C THR A 225 24.73 -37.74 -14.28
N VAL A 226 24.87 -38.68 -13.36
CA VAL A 226 25.78 -39.83 -13.47
C VAL A 226 25.21 -41.00 -12.68
N THR A 227 25.18 -42.19 -13.28
CA THR A 227 24.73 -43.40 -12.58
C THR A 227 25.93 -44.25 -12.19
N LEU A 228 25.97 -44.71 -10.94
CA LEU A 228 27.06 -45.51 -10.39
C LEU A 228 26.54 -46.48 -9.32
N PHE A 229 27.39 -47.41 -8.91
CA PHE A 229 27.07 -48.31 -7.80
C PHE A 229 27.15 -47.58 -6.46
N ARG A 230 26.20 -47.87 -5.55
CA ARG A 230 26.11 -47.24 -4.22
C ARG A 230 27.39 -47.36 -3.39
N LYS A 231 28.12 -48.48 -3.53
CA LYS A 231 29.39 -48.74 -2.83
C LYS A 231 30.50 -47.70 -3.12
N VAL A 232 30.46 -47.01 -4.26
CA VAL A 232 31.53 -46.07 -4.68
C VAL A 232 31.12 -44.61 -4.62
N ILE A 233 29.98 -44.27 -3.99
CA ILE A 233 29.51 -42.88 -3.90
C ILE A 233 30.58 -41.97 -3.29
N ASP A 234 31.19 -42.36 -2.17
CA ASP A 234 32.14 -41.51 -1.45
C ASP A 234 33.47 -41.35 -2.18
N ASP A 235 33.97 -42.43 -2.81
CA ASP A 235 35.15 -42.38 -3.68
C ASP A 235 34.90 -41.46 -4.88
N PHE A 236 33.74 -41.59 -5.52
CA PHE A 236 33.33 -40.75 -6.63
C PHE A 236 33.22 -39.27 -6.20
N LYS A 237 32.58 -38.98 -5.06
CA LYS A 237 32.46 -37.60 -4.52
C LYS A 237 33.84 -36.99 -4.27
N THR A 238 34.77 -37.76 -3.72
CA THR A 238 36.14 -37.29 -3.43
C THR A 238 36.87 -36.92 -4.71
N LYS A 239 36.89 -37.81 -5.71
CA LYS A 239 37.57 -37.56 -6.98
C LYS A 239 36.88 -36.51 -7.85
N ALA A 240 35.55 -36.42 -7.78
CA ALA A 240 34.79 -35.34 -8.40
C ALA A 240 35.25 -33.98 -7.84
N LYS A 241 35.37 -33.87 -6.50
CA LYS A 241 35.84 -32.66 -5.84
C LYS A 241 37.29 -32.29 -6.21
N GLU A 242 38.18 -33.27 -6.32
CA GLU A 242 39.56 -33.06 -6.79
C GLU A 242 39.61 -32.47 -8.20
N ASN A 243 38.66 -32.84 -9.05
CA ASN A 243 38.49 -32.32 -10.40
C ASN A 243 37.63 -31.04 -10.47
N LYS A 244 37.30 -30.43 -9.31
CA LYS A 244 36.46 -29.24 -9.18
C LYS A 244 35.01 -29.43 -9.67
N PHE A 245 34.53 -30.67 -9.68
CA PHE A 245 33.12 -30.99 -9.89
C PHE A 245 32.41 -31.07 -8.55
N THR A 246 31.21 -30.50 -8.46
CA THR A 246 30.44 -30.46 -7.21
C THR A 246 29.29 -31.43 -7.29
N VAL A 247 29.30 -32.49 -6.47
CA VAL A 247 28.19 -33.44 -6.39
C VAL A 247 27.08 -32.87 -5.50
N ARG A 248 25.88 -32.72 -6.06
CA ARG A 248 24.66 -32.31 -5.33
C ARG A 248 23.99 -33.53 -4.72
N GLU A 249 23.82 -33.51 -3.41
CA GLU A 249 23.01 -34.51 -2.71
C GLU A 249 21.55 -34.24 -3.00
N PHE A 250 20.93 -35.13 -3.78
CA PHE A 250 19.53 -35.07 -4.14
C PHE A 250 19.01 -36.49 -4.29
N TYR A 251 17.93 -36.81 -3.58
CA TYR A 251 17.23 -38.07 -3.69
C TYR A 251 15.89 -37.80 -4.34
N TYR A 252 15.67 -38.38 -5.51
CA TYR A 252 14.40 -38.19 -6.21
C TYR A 252 13.28 -38.95 -5.49
N ASP A 253 12.35 -38.21 -4.91
CA ASP A 253 11.07 -38.73 -4.42
C ASP A 253 9.94 -38.06 -5.22
N GLU A 254 9.24 -38.86 -6.02
CA GLU A 254 8.13 -38.40 -6.86
C GLU A 254 7.01 -37.76 -6.02
N ASN A 255 6.76 -38.26 -4.80
CA ASN A 255 5.73 -37.72 -3.92
C ASN A 255 6.16 -36.37 -3.32
N GLU A 256 7.45 -36.18 -3.02
CA GLU A 256 7.97 -34.93 -2.48
C GLU A 256 7.98 -33.84 -3.55
N VAL A 257 8.52 -34.13 -4.73
CA VAL A 257 8.54 -33.20 -5.87
C VAL A 257 7.11 -32.78 -6.26
N LYS A 258 6.19 -33.74 -6.30
CA LYS A 258 4.77 -33.46 -6.59
C LYS A 258 4.14 -32.58 -5.52
N ARG A 259 4.38 -32.87 -4.23
CA ARG A 259 3.86 -32.07 -3.11
C ARG A 259 4.36 -30.62 -3.13
N GLU A 260 5.65 -30.40 -3.39
CA GLU A 260 6.21 -29.04 -3.49
C GLU A 260 5.56 -28.25 -4.64
N ARG A 261 5.38 -28.89 -5.80
CA ARG A 261 4.75 -28.26 -6.97
C ARG A 261 3.26 -27.97 -6.75
N GLU A 262 2.55 -28.91 -6.12
CA GLU A 262 1.14 -28.73 -5.74
C GLU A 262 1.00 -27.62 -4.71
N GLU A 263 1.89 -27.53 -3.72
CA GLU A 263 1.89 -26.45 -2.73
C GLU A 263 2.11 -25.08 -3.36
N MET A 264 3.09 -24.94 -4.26
CA MET A 264 3.31 -23.70 -5.01
C MET A 264 2.05 -23.29 -5.80
N THR A 265 1.47 -24.24 -6.53
CA THR A 265 0.27 -24.00 -7.34
C THR A 265 -0.93 -23.61 -6.45
N ARG A 266 -1.09 -24.30 -5.31
CA ARG A 266 -2.13 -23.99 -4.31
C ARG A 266 -1.97 -22.57 -3.79
N LEU A 267 -0.78 -22.19 -3.31
CA LEU A 267 -0.54 -20.86 -2.75
C LEU A 267 -0.75 -19.74 -3.79
N LEU A 268 -0.36 -19.96 -5.05
CA LEU A 268 -0.63 -19.01 -6.14
C LEU A 268 -2.13 -18.86 -6.38
N SER A 269 -2.87 -19.97 -6.38
CA SER A 269 -4.33 -19.96 -6.49
C SER A 269 -4.98 -19.24 -5.32
N ASP A 270 -4.54 -19.52 -4.09
CA ASP A 270 -5.05 -18.89 -2.87
C ASP A 270 -4.80 -17.38 -2.87
N LYS A 271 -3.58 -16.92 -3.25
CA LYS A 271 -3.27 -15.48 -3.40
C LYS A 271 -4.23 -14.83 -4.40
N LYS A 272 -4.44 -15.45 -5.56
CA LYS A 272 -5.35 -14.94 -6.61
C LYS A 272 -6.80 -14.91 -6.14
N GLN A 273 -7.24 -15.92 -5.40
CA GLN A 273 -8.61 -16.02 -4.88
C GLN A 273 -8.86 -14.97 -3.78
N GLN A 274 -7.88 -14.69 -2.93
CA GLN A 274 -7.98 -13.69 -1.85
C GLN A 274 -7.89 -12.25 -2.37
N TYR A 275 -7.15 -12.01 -3.45
CA TYR A 275 -6.93 -10.67 -4.01
C TYR A 275 -8.24 -9.91 -4.28
N GLY A 276 -9.17 -10.51 -5.02
CA GLY A 276 -10.41 -9.83 -5.43
C GLY A 276 -11.32 -9.43 -4.25
N PRO A 277 -11.66 -10.38 -3.35
CA PRO A 277 -12.43 -10.10 -2.13
C PRO A 277 -11.75 -9.07 -1.22
N LEU A 278 -10.42 -9.17 -1.02
CA LEU A 278 -9.68 -8.23 -0.20
C LEU A 278 -9.72 -6.82 -0.77
N LEU A 279 -9.43 -6.66 -2.06
CA LEU A 279 -9.45 -5.36 -2.71
C LEU A 279 -10.86 -4.74 -2.68
N ARG A 280 -11.90 -5.54 -2.93
CA ARG A 280 -13.30 -5.07 -2.82
C ARG A 280 -13.62 -4.61 -1.40
N TRP A 281 -13.22 -5.38 -0.39
CA TRP A 281 -13.42 -5.02 1.00
C TRP A 281 -12.69 -3.73 1.37
N LEU A 282 -11.43 -3.58 0.95
CA LEU A 282 -10.63 -2.37 1.17
C LEU A 282 -11.31 -1.12 0.57
N LYS A 283 -11.80 -1.20 -0.67
CA LYS A 283 -12.51 -0.09 -1.33
C LYS A 283 -13.74 0.37 -0.54
N VAL A 284 -14.61 -0.59 -0.19
CA VAL A 284 -15.86 -0.30 0.53
C VAL A 284 -15.55 0.33 1.88
N ASN A 285 -14.64 -0.29 2.65
CA ASN A 285 -14.35 0.20 4.00
C ASN A 285 -13.49 1.47 4.00
N PHE A 286 -12.70 1.71 2.97
CA PHE A 286 -12.01 2.99 2.80
C PHE A 286 -13.01 4.12 2.60
N SER A 287 -14.01 3.91 1.73
CA SER A 287 -15.13 4.84 1.55
C SER A 287 -15.83 5.12 2.87
N GLU A 288 -16.24 4.07 3.59
CA GLU A 288 -16.91 4.19 4.90
C GLU A 288 -16.07 4.93 5.94
N ALA A 289 -14.79 4.59 6.06
CA ALA A 289 -13.87 5.25 7.00
C ALA A 289 -13.63 6.71 6.63
N PHE A 290 -13.50 7.03 5.34
CA PHE A 290 -13.34 8.40 4.86
C PHE A 290 -14.58 9.24 5.14
N ILE A 291 -15.78 8.70 4.84
CA ILE A 291 -17.05 9.37 5.15
C ILE A 291 -17.17 9.63 6.65
N ALA A 292 -16.89 8.63 7.49
CA ALA A 292 -16.89 8.78 8.94
C ALA A 292 -15.90 9.86 9.41
N TRP A 293 -14.72 9.93 8.81
CA TRP A 293 -13.73 10.96 9.12
C TRP A 293 -14.21 12.38 8.80
N ILE A 294 -14.87 12.59 7.66
CA ILE A 294 -15.46 13.90 7.32
C ILE A 294 -16.59 14.26 8.30
N HIS A 295 -17.39 13.29 8.74
CA HIS A 295 -18.41 13.52 9.79
C HIS A 295 -17.77 13.91 11.12
N ILE A 296 -16.68 13.24 11.53
CA ILE A 296 -15.91 13.61 12.74
C ILE A 296 -15.40 15.04 12.63
N LYS A 297 -14.85 15.44 11.47
CA LYS A 297 -14.43 16.83 11.24
C LYS A 297 -15.59 17.80 11.38
N GLY A 298 -16.76 17.46 10.82
CA GLY A 298 -17.98 18.25 11.00
C GLY A 298 -18.36 18.41 12.49
N LEU A 299 -18.40 17.30 13.25
CA LEU A 299 -18.72 17.35 14.68
C LEU A 299 -17.70 18.16 15.48
N ARG A 300 -16.42 18.04 15.14
CA ARG A 300 -15.35 18.79 15.81
C ARG A 300 -15.53 20.29 15.61
N VAL A 301 -15.76 20.74 14.37
CA VAL A 301 -16.01 22.17 14.11
C VAL A 301 -17.32 22.62 14.76
N PHE A 302 -18.36 21.80 14.79
CA PHE A 302 -19.60 22.10 15.52
C PHE A 302 -19.35 22.30 17.02
N VAL A 303 -18.69 21.36 17.69
CA VAL A 303 -18.38 21.43 19.14
C VAL A 303 -17.48 22.61 19.46
N GLU A 304 -16.40 22.82 18.70
CA GLU A 304 -15.50 23.96 18.87
C GLU A 304 -16.22 25.30 18.67
N SER A 305 -17.16 25.37 17.71
CA SER A 305 -17.97 26.58 17.48
C SER A 305 -18.91 26.86 18.66
N VAL A 306 -19.58 25.83 19.20
CA VAL A 306 -20.43 25.98 20.39
C VAL A 306 -19.62 26.47 21.58
N LEU A 307 -18.45 25.86 21.83
CA LEU A 307 -17.58 26.23 22.95
C LEU A 307 -17.09 27.68 22.84
N ARG A 308 -16.66 28.13 21.66
CA ARG A 308 -16.20 29.51 21.45
C ARG A 308 -17.34 30.53 21.52
N CYS A 309 -18.53 30.22 21.00
CA CYS A 309 -19.67 31.15 21.05
C CYS A 309 -20.31 31.27 22.44
N VAL A 310 -20.23 30.24 23.30
CA VAL A 310 -20.73 30.29 24.68
C VAL A 310 -19.86 31.19 25.56
N GLU A 311 -18.55 31.28 25.29
CA GLU A 311 -17.62 32.12 26.05
C GLU A 311 -17.84 33.63 25.82
N GLU A 312 -18.45 34.01 24.70
CA GLU A 312 -18.70 35.42 24.32
C GLU A 312 -20.08 35.97 24.71
N MET A 313 -20.98 35.18 25.32
CA MET A 313 -22.35 35.63 25.67
C MET A 313 -22.61 35.79 27.19
N PRO A 314 -23.25 36.89 27.65
CA PRO A 314 -23.69 37.05 29.04
C PRO A 314 -24.89 36.13 29.37
N PRO A 315 -25.16 35.85 30.66
CA PRO A 315 -26.07 34.79 31.05
C PRO A 315 -27.50 35.31 31.02
N ILE A 316 -28.25 35.05 29.94
CA ILE A 316 -29.72 34.88 29.92
C ILE A 316 -30.13 34.46 28.49
N SER A 317 -31.08 33.52 28.45
CA SER A 317 -31.92 33.11 27.31
C SER A 317 -31.38 32.07 26.32
N HIS A 318 -31.99 30.88 26.41
CA HIS A 318 -32.28 29.97 25.31
C HIS A 318 -32.59 30.75 24.02
N PHE A 319 -31.86 30.56 22.92
CA PHE A 319 -32.39 30.51 21.54
C PHE A 319 -31.27 30.26 20.51
N LEU A 320 -31.47 29.23 19.68
CA LEU A 320 -30.95 28.99 18.32
C LEU A 320 -29.42 29.04 18.08
N LEU A 321 -28.79 27.88 18.21
CA LEU A 321 -27.51 27.49 17.60
C LEU A 321 -27.59 27.33 16.06
N SER A 322 -28.48 28.06 15.37
CA SER A 322 -28.87 27.74 13.98
C SER A 322 -28.11 28.52 12.90
N ARG A 323 -26.98 29.16 13.21
CA ARG A 323 -26.24 29.97 12.22
C ARG A 323 -24.74 29.88 12.47
N VAL A 324 -24.13 28.77 12.07
CA VAL A 324 -22.69 28.73 11.81
C VAL A 324 -22.54 28.47 10.33
N ALA A 325 -21.84 29.37 9.65
CA ALA A 325 -21.53 29.19 8.25
C ALA A 325 -20.20 28.46 8.15
N PHE A 326 -20.20 27.30 7.51
CA PHE A 326 -19.00 26.50 7.31
C PHE A 326 -18.60 26.59 5.84
N GLU A 327 -17.33 26.87 5.58
CA GLU A 327 -16.76 26.82 4.24
C GLU A 327 -15.60 25.83 4.19
N VAL A 328 -15.55 25.04 3.12
CA VAL A 328 -14.34 24.35 2.70
C VAL A 328 -13.61 25.23 1.69
N LEU A 329 -12.39 25.66 2.01
CA LEU A 329 -11.49 26.36 1.09
C LEU A 329 -10.48 25.36 0.51
N ASN A 330 -10.44 25.22 -0.81
CA ASN A 330 -9.37 24.51 -1.52
C ASN A 330 -8.41 25.54 -2.13
N PHE A 331 -7.27 25.79 -1.50
CA PHE A 331 -6.28 26.76 -2.00
C PHE A 331 -5.48 26.15 -3.16
N ARG A 332 -5.34 26.89 -4.26
CA ARG A 332 -4.44 26.50 -5.34
C ARG A 332 -3.01 26.90 -4.97
N THR A 333 -2.06 25.98 -5.00
CA THR A 333 -0.64 26.34 -5.03
C THR A 333 -0.38 27.20 -6.27
N PRO A 334 0.25 28.38 -6.15
CA PRO A 334 0.60 29.17 -7.31
C PRO A 334 1.69 28.42 -8.09
N GLU A 335 1.32 27.78 -9.20
CA GLU A 335 2.30 27.48 -10.25
C GLU A 335 2.90 28.80 -10.70
N SER A 336 4.21 28.94 -10.50
CA SER A 336 5.01 30.08 -10.90
C SER A 336 4.89 30.34 -12.40
N ARG A 337 3.88 31.12 -12.82
CA ARG A 337 3.90 31.85 -14.09
C ARG A 337 4.50 33.22 -13.87
N LEU A 338 5.80 33.25 -13.60
CA LEU A 338 6.59 34.39 -14.05
C LEU A 338 6.88 34.16 -15.54
N PRO A 339 6.43 35.02 -16.47
CA PRO A 339 6.92 34.95 -17.84
C PRO A 339 8.43 35.20 -17.82
N PRO A 340 9.23 34.50 -18.65
CA PRO A 340 10.66 34.73 -18.69
C PRO A 340 10.93 36.20 -19.02
N SER A 341 11.58 36.89 -18.09
CA SER A 341 12.09 38.24 -18.29
C SER A 341 12.99 38.23 -19.53
N LYS A 342 12.58 38.96 -20.57
CA LYS A 342 13.45 39.24 -21.72
C LYS A 342 14.76 39.85 -21.23
N PRO A 343 15.94 39.44 -21.73
CA PRO A 343 17.19 40.08 -21.38
C PRO A 343 17.16 41.53 -21.89
N GLN A 344 17.25 42.50 -21.00
CA GLN A 344 17.51 43.89 -21.37
C GLN A 344 18.97 43.97 -21.83
N GLY A 345 19.17 44.25 -23.13
CA GLY A 345 20.46 44.65 -23.66
C GLY A 345 20.88 46.03 -23.12
N PRO A 346 22.17 46.36 -23.15
CA PRO A 346 22.68 47.57 -22.52
C PRO A 346 22.32 48.78 -23.40
N LEU A 347 21.64 49.77 -22.83
CA LEU A 347 21.48 51.09 -23.42
C LEU A 347 22.05 52.14 -22.46
N TRP A 348 23.35 52.41 -22.59
CA TRP A 348 23.96 53.65 -22.12
C TRP A 348 24.48 54.40 -23.34
N SER A 349 23.91 55.58 -23.61
CA SER A 349 24.61 56.81 -24.05
C SER A 349 23.60 57.84 -24.57
N GLY A 350 23.13 58.71 -23.66
CA GLY A 350 22.68 60.05 -24.02
C GLY A 350 23.89 61.01 -23.97
N PRO A 351 24.02 62.01 -24.86
CA PRO A 351 25.18 62.90 -24.91
C PRO A 351 25.18 63.94 -23.77
N PRO A 352 26.34 64.51 -23.43
CA PRO A 352 26.48 65.45 -22.32
C PRO A 352 26.07 66.88 -22.71
N LEU A 353 25.36 67.55 -21.80
CA LEU A 353 25.13 68.99 -21.82
C LEU A 353 26.25 69.69 -21.04
N LEU A 354 26.89 70.69 -21.65
CA LEU A 354 27.66 71.75 -21.00
C LEU A 354 27.23 73.12 -21.59
N PRO A 355 27.45 74.23 -20.86
CA PRO A 355 26.48 75.30 -20.69
C PRO A 355 26.77 76.53 -21.57
N GLN A 356 25.78 77.42 -21.69
CA GLN A 356 26.01 78.81 -22.09
C GLN A 356 26.21 79.68 -20.85
N GLN A 357 27.24 80.54 -20.97
CA GLN A 357 27.80 81.55 -20.06
C GLN A 357 28.77 81.07 -18.99
#